data_AF-A0A1X7GM89-F1
#
_entry.id   AF-A0A1X7GM89-F1
#
_cell.length_a   1.000
_cell.length_b   1.000
_cell.length_c   1.000
_cell.angle_alpha   90.00
_cell.angle_beta   90.00
_cell.angle_gamma   90.00
#
_symmetry.space_group_name_H-M   'P 1'
#
loop_
_entity.id
_entity.type
_entity.pdbx_description
1 polymer ?
#
loop_
_entity_poly.entity_id
_entity_poly.type
_entity_poly.pdbx_seq_one_letter_code
_entity_poly.pdbx_strand_id
1 'polypeptide(L)' 'MPTMNISLPDVLKSFVDRQVEDRGFGTSSAYMQELIRREQERQALRDVMLAGASSPATEAIGPAYFRELRAKVGKGA' A
#
# COMPACT_ATOMS: atom_id res chain seq x y z
N MET A 1 19.85 10.81 10.05
CA MET A 1 18.44 10.79 9.59
C MET A 1 17.87 12.18 9.78
N PRO A 2 17.10 12.71 8.81
CA PRO A 2 16.39 13.98 9.00
C PRO A 2 15.39 13.84 10.17
N THR A 3 15.32 14.86 11.01
CA THR A 3 14.42 14.92 12.16
C THR A 3 13.19 15.77 11.84
N MET A 4 12.03 15.36 12.34
CA MET A 4 10.77 16.08 12.17
C MET A 4 10.10 16.19 13.55
N ASN A 5 9.85 17.42 13.99
CA ASN A 5 9.16 17.68 15.25
C ASN A 5 7.67 17.84 15.00
N ILE A 6 6.85 17.14 15.77
CA ILE A 6 5.39 17.18 15.66
C ILE A 6 4.82 17.40 17.05
N SER A 7 3.99 18.43 17.21
CA SER A 7 3.22 18.66 18.43
C SER A 7 1.88 17.92 18.33
N LEU A 8 1.59 17.09 19.34
CA LEU A 8 0.36 16.32 19.41
C LEU A 8 -0.44 16.74 20.66
N PRO A 9 -1.76 16.92 20.56
CA PRO A 9 -2.65 16.98 21.73
C PRO A 9 -2.55 15.69 22.54
N ASP A 10 -2.84 15.77 23.85
CA ASP A 10 -2.70 14.64 24.78
C ASP A 10 -3.43 13.38 24.31
N VAL A 11 -4.64 13.53 23.75
CA VAL A 11 -5.43 12.41 23.22
C VAL A 11 -4.69 11.65 22.12
N LEU A 12 -4.03 12.38 21.20
CA LEU A 12 -3.26 11.75 20.11
C LEU A 12 -1.97 11.13 20.64
N LYS A 13 -1.32 11.77 21.61
CA LYS A 13 -0.15 11.20 22.26
C LYS A 13 -0.49 9.87 22.94
N SER A 14 -1.55 9.82 23.76
CA SER A 14 -1.98 8.59 24.43
C SER A 14 -2.42 7.49 23.47
N PHE A 15 -2.94 7.86 22.29
CA PHE A 15 -3.22 6.89 21.23
C PHE A 15 -1.92 6.32 20.66
N VAL A 16 -0.94 7.16 20.32
CA VAL A 16 0.36 6.72 19.79
C VAL A 16 1.09 5.83 20.80
N ASP A 17 1.11 6.22 22.08
CA ASP A 17 1.79 5.46 23.12
C ASP A 17 1.23 4.02 23.25
N ARG A 18 -0.11 3.87 23.22
CA ARG A 18 -0.73 2.54 23.19
C ARG A 18 -0.37 1.73 21.95
N GLN A 19 -0.35 2.36 20.78
CA GLN A 19 0.01 1.64 19.54
C GLN A 19 1.47 1.21 19.53
N VAL A 20 2.36 1.97 20.18
CA VAL A 20 3.76 1.62 20.36
C VAL A 20 3.87 0.38 21.25
N GLU A 21 3.16 0.34 22.39
CA GLU A 21 3.13 -0.79 23.30
C GLU A 21 2.49 -2.05 22.68
N ASP A 22 1.26 -1.93 22.18
CA ASP A 22 0.46 -3.04 21.66
C ASP A 22 1.11 -3.74 20.45
N ARG A 23 1.83 -2.98 19.63
CA ARG A 23 2.46 -3.48 18.39
C ARG A 23 3.98 -3.68 18.53
N GLY A 24 4.53 -3.45 19.73
CA GLY A 24 5.94 -3.69 20.03
C GLY A 24 6.92 -2.75 19.31
N PHE A 25 6.51 -1.51 19.00
CA PHE A 25 7.45 -0.52 18.46
C PHE A 25 8.39 -0.01 19.57
N GLY A 26 9.65 0.26 19.23
CA GLY A 26 10.62 0.80 20.18
C GLY A 26 10.45 2.29 20.48
N THR A 27 9.79 3.06 19.60
CA THR A 27 9.57 4.50 19.76
C THR A 27 8.31 4.97 19.03
N SER A 28 7.75 6.11 19.45
CA SER A 28 6.66 6.80 18.73
C SER A 28 7.05 7.16 17.29
N SER A 29 8.31 7.54 17.06
CA SER A 29 8.82 7.83 15.71
C SER A 29 8.81 6.60 14.79
N ALA A 30 9.09 5.41 15.32
CA ALA A 30 9.01 4.16 14.57
C ALA A 30 7.57 3.84 14.16
N TYR A 31 6.61 4.03 15.07
CA TYR A 31 5.19 3.89 14.74
C TYR A 31 4.74 4.90 13.68
N MET A 32 5.14 6.17 13.81
CA MET A 32 4.80 7.21 12.82
C MET A 32 5.39 6.93 11.44
N GLN A 33 6.63 6.43 11.35
CA GLN A 33 7.23 6.02 10.08
C GLN A 33 6.45 4.89 9.42
N GLU A 34 6.00 3.91 10.20
CA GLU A 34 5.19 2.81 9.69
C GLU A 34 3.81 3.28 9.22
N LEU A 35 3.17 4.22 9.94
CA LEU A 35 1.93 4.86 9.47
C LEU A 35 2.13 5.57 8.12
N ILE A 36 3.23 6.30 7.97
CA ILE A 36 3.55 6.99 6.71
C ILE A 36 3.77 5.98 5.58
N ARG A 37 4.46 4.86 5.83
CA ARG A 37 4.65 3.81 4.83
C ARG A 37 3.32 3.23 4.36
N ARG A 38 2.43 2.90 5.29
CA ARG A 38 1.08 2.39 4.97
C ARG A 38 0.26 3.39 4.18
N GLU A 39 0.36 4.67 4.51
CA GLU A 39 -0.32 5.72 3.76
C GLU A 39 0.23 5.86 2.34
N GLN A 40 1.56 5.77 2.15
CA GLN A 40 2.17 5.74 0.81
C GLN A 40 1.69 4.54 0.00
N GLU A 41 1.65 3.34 0.59
CA GLU A 41 1.15 2.13 -0.07
C GLU A 41 -0.32 2.29 -0.47
N ARG A 42 -1.14 2.87 0.41
CA ARG A 42 -2.56 3.15 0.13
C ARG A 42 -2.74 4.13 -1.02
N GLN A 43 -1.92 5.19 -1.07
CA GLN A 43 -1.93 6.16 -2.17
C GLN A 43 -1.49 5.52 -3.48
N ALA A 44 -0.38 4.76 -3.47
CA ALA A 44 0.11 4.05 -4.65
C ALA A 44 -0.93 3.07 -5.22
N LEU A 45 -1.61 2.31 -4.35
CA LEU A 45 -2.70 1.41 -4.78
C LEU A 45 -3.86 2.19 -5.41
N ARG A 46 -4.27 3.31 -4.78
CA ARG A 46 -5.33 4.18 -5.29
C ARG A 46 -4.98 4.70 -6.68
N ASP A 47 -3.74 5.12 -6.89
CA ASP A 47 -3.29 5.67 -8.17
C ASP A 47 -3.35 4.61 -9.28
N VAL A 48 -2.90 3.38 -9.01
CA VAL A 48 -3.00 2.27 -9.98
C VAL A 48 -4.46 1.91 -10.27
N MET A 49 -5.33 1.91 -9.26
CA MET A 49 -6.75 1.65 -9.46
C MET A 49 -7.41 2.72 -10.34
N LEU A 50 -7.10 4.00 -10.11
CA LEU A 50 -7.63 5.10 -10.93
C LEU A 50 -7.08 5.06 -12.35
N ALA A 51 -5.80 4.73 -12.52
CA ALA A 51 -5.21 4.53 -13.84
C ALA A 51 -5.91 3.39 -14.60
N GLY A 52 -6.17 2.26 -13.92
CA GLY A 52 -6.93 1.14 -14.49
C GLY A 52 -8.38 1.51 -14.83
N ALA A 53 -9.08 2.21 -13.95
CA ALA A 53 -10.45 2.67 -14.19
C ALA A 53 -10.56 3.69 -15.32
N SER A 54 -9.51 4.48 -15.55
CA SER A 54 -9.44 5.46 -16.64
C SER A 54 -8.95 4.85 -17.95
N SER A 55 -8.51 3.59 -17.95
CA SER A 55 -8.07 2.90 -19.16
C SER A 55 -9.27 2.49 -20.04
N PRO A 56 -9.10 2.41 -21.37
CA PRO A 56 -10.15 1.92 -22.24
C PRO A 56 -10.60 0.51 -21.85
N ALA A 57 -11.92 0.27 -21.89
CA ALA A 57 -12.44 -1.08 -21.73
C ALA A 57 -11.89 -1.99 -22.83
N THR A 58 -11.47 -3.18 -22.45
CA THR A 58 -11.01 -4.24 -23.36
C THR A 58 -12.04 -5.35 -23.42
N GLU A 59 -11.83 -6.33 -24.31
CA GLU A 59 -12.68 -7.51 -24.38
C GLU A 59 -12.70 -8.27 -23.04
N ALA A 60 -13.83 -8.93 -22.77
CA ALA A 60 -14.01 -9.69 -21.54
C ALA A 60 -12.94 -10.79 -21.42
N ILE A 61 -12.18 -10.75 -20.33
CA ILE A 61 -11.16 -11.76 -20.04
C ILE A 61 -11.85 -13.07 -19.65
N GLY A 62 -11.75 -14.08 -20.50
CA GLY A 62 -12.35 -15.40 -20.31
C GLY A 62 -11.39 -16.58 -20.42
N PRO A 63 -11.88 -17.83 -20.36
CA PRO A 63 -11.02 -19.02 -20.44
C PRO A 63 -10.17 -19.11 -21.71
N ALA A 64 -10.65 -18.58 -22.83
CA ALA A 64 -9.91 -18.54 -24.09
C ALA A 64 -8.64 -17.68 -24.00
N TYR A 65 -8.76 -16.48 -23.41
CA TYR A 65 -7.63 -15.58 -23.15
C TYR A 65 -6.51 -16.30 -22.37
N PHE A 66 -6.85 -17.00 -21.29
CA PHE A 66 -5.85 -17.72 -20.49
C PHE A 66 -5.25 -18.95 -21.21
N ARG A 67 -6.01 -19.63 -22.08
CA ARG A 67 -5.46 -20.71 -22.92
C ARG A 67 -4.43 -20.17 -23.90
N GLU A 68 -4.73 -19.07 -24.58
CA GLU A 68 -3.82 -18.42 -25.51
C GLU A 68 -2.57 -17.89 -24.80
N LEU A 69 -2.73 -17.29 -23.62
CA LEU A 69 -1.61 -16.79 -22.83
C LEU A 69 -0.65 -17.92 -22.43
N ARG A 70 -1.17 -19.06 -21.96
CA ARG A 70 -0.34 -20.24 -21.64
C ARG A 70 0.33 -20.84 -22.87
N ALA A 71 -0.37 -20.90 -24.00
CA ALA A 71 0.20 -21.39 -25.25
C ALA A 71 1.35 -20.49 -25.75
N LYS A 72 1.28 -19.17 -25.55
CA LYS A 72 2.36 -18.22 -25.89
C LYS A 72 3.61 -18.46 -25.04
N VAL A 73 3.46 -18.68 -23.73
CA VAL A 73 4.59 -18.97 -22.83
C VAL A 73 5.23 -20.33 -23.18
N GLY A 74 4.41 -21.35 -23.49
CA GLY A 74 4.89 -22.69 -23.84
C GLY A 74 5.57 -22.79 -25.21
N LYS A 75 5.43 -21.81 -26.11
CA LYS A 75 6.12 -21.75 -27.41
C LYS A 75 7.46 -21.02 -27.38
N GLY A 76 7.80 -20.41 -26.24
CA GLY A 76 9.10 -19.76 -26.01
C GLY A 76 10.11 -20.64 -25.27
N ALA A 77 9.82 -21.94 -25.12
CA ALA A 77 10.69 -22.97 -24.55
C ALA A 77 11.06 -24.00 -25.61
#